data_AF-A0A9P7GN94-F1
#
_entry.id   AF-A0A9P7GN94-F1
#
_cell.length_a   1.000
_cell.length_b   1.000
_cell.length_c   1.000
_cell.angle_alpha   90.00
_cell.angle_beta   90.00
_cell.angle_gamma   90.00
#
_symmetry.space_group_name_H-M   'P 1'
#
loop_
_entity.id
_entity.type
_entity.pdbx_description
1 polymer ?
#
loop_
_entity_poly.entity_id
_entity_poly.type
_entity_poly.pdbx_seq_one_letter_code
_entity_poly.pdbx_strand_id
1 'polypeptide(L)'
;MGIVSNAVLQNGGEVIGIIPYAMYAAGGEREKSPNHQVTTAPGNSDPGKMKTIIVDSMHERKVKMANLSSGFIGLPGGFGTYEEVFEVTTWSQLKIHNKPVVLLNVLSFFDPLRQLVENGISEGYINPANRNLIIFVDGPSQDEHETFDWGTAALDAIKQWKADNTEALFNWKLRKDGTSTGTLKST
;
A
#
# COMPACT_ATOMS: atom_id res chain seq x y z
N MET A 1 10.41 -1.00 -4.83
CA MET A 1 9.80 -2.15 -4.12
C MET A 1 10.84 -3.05 -3.44
N GLY A 2 11.85 -3.59 -4.15
CA GLY A 2 12.81 -4.56 -3.58
C GLY A 2 13.60 -4.12 -2.34
N ILE A 3 13.98 -2.83 -2.24
CA ILE A 3 14.73 -2.30 -1.08
C ILE A 3 13.95 -2.49 0.23
N VAL A 4 12.68 -2.06 0.25
CA VAL A 4 11.82 -2.16 1.44
C VAL A 4 11.59 -3.62 1.82
N SER A 5 11.27 -4.47 0.84
CA SER A 5 11.05 -5.90 1.07
C SER A 5 12.29 -6.58 1.66
N ASN A 6 13.48 -6.29 1.12
CA ASN A 6 14.73 -6.85 1.64
C ASN A 6 15.02 -6.37 3.07
N ALA A 7 14.81 -5.08 3.36
CA ALA A 7 15.00 -4.54 4.70
C ALA A 7 14.09 -5.23 5.72
N VAL A 8 12.82 -5.49 5.38
CA VAL A 8 11.89 -6.22 6.24
C VAL A 8 12.38 -7.65 6.51
N LEU A 9 12.79 -8.39 5.47
CA LEU A 9 13.28 -9.76 5.59
C LEU A 9 14.56 -9.85 6.42
N GLN A 10 15.50 -8.92 6.22
CA GLN A 10 16.76 -8.84 6.97
C GLN A 10 16.53 -8.57 8.46
N ASN A 11 15.47 -7.83 8.80
CA ASN A 11 15.05 -7.59 10.18
C ASN A 11 14.07 -8.65 10.71
N GLY A 12 13.95 -9.78 10.01
CA GLY A 12 13.18 -10.94 10.46
C GLY A 12 11.67 -10.83 10.31
N GLY A 13 11.17 -9.76 9.67
CA GLY A 13 9.77 -9.57 9.35
C GLY A 13 9.29 -10.43 8.18
N GLU A 14 7.99 -10.35 7.89
CA GLU A 14 7.34 -11.07 6.80
C GLU A 14 6.98 -10.15 5.62
N VAL A 15 7.12 -10.65 4.40
CA VAL A 15 6.78 -9.93 3.17
C VAL A 15 5.76 -10.72 2.37
N ILE A 16 4.68 -10.06 1.98
CA ILE A 16 3.69 -10.58 1.03
C ILE A 16 3.77 -9.74 -0.25
N GLY A 17 4.26 -10.33 -1.33
CA GLY A 17 4.21 -9.76 -2.68
C GLY A 17 2.90 -10.15 -3.37
N ILE A 18 2.27 -9.22 -4.09
CA ILE A 18 1.10 -9.49 -4.92
C ILE A 18 1.39 -9.02 -6.34
N ILE A 19 1.34 -9.94 -7.31
CA ILE A 19 1.75 -9.70 -8.70
C ILE A 19 0.67 -10.22 -9.66
N PRO A 20 0.30 -9.47 -10.71
CA PRO A 20 -0.58 -9.99 -11.75
C PRO A 20 0.15 -11.01 -12.63
N TYR A 21 -0.54 -12.04 -13.07
CA TYR A 21 0.03 -13.11 -13.90
C TYR A 21 0.69 -12.58 -15.16
N ALA A 22 0.12 -11.55 -15.81
CA ALA A 22 0.72 -10.94 -17.00
C ALA A 22 2.13 -10.38 -16.73
N MET A 23 2.37 -9.78 -15.56
CA MET A 23 3.70 -9.26 -15.18
C MET A 23 4.64 -10.38 -14.78
N TYR A 24 4.14 -11.39 -14.05
CA TYR A 24 4.90 -12.60 -13.73
C TYR A 24 5.32 -13.37 -14.99
N ALA A 25 4.47 -13.40 -16.02
CA ALA A 25 4.72 -14.10 -17.27
C ALA A 25 5.61 -13.29 -18.25
N ALA A 26 5.57 -11.95 -18.19
CA ALA A 26 6.35 -11.06 -19.04
C ALA A 26 7.76 -10.77 -18.51
N GLY A 27 7.99 -10.84 -17.20
CA GLY A 27 9.31 -10.78 -16.58
C GLY A 27 9.85 -12.19 -16.33
N GLY A 28 11.16 -12.40 -16.46
CA GLY A 28 11.83 -13.70 -16.30
C GLY A 28 11.74 -14.39 -14.92
N GLU A 29 10.68 -14.20 -14.14
CA GLU A 29 10.41 -14.92 -12.88
C GLU A 29 9.93 -16.36 -13.14
N ARG A 30 9.51 -16.70 -14.36
CA ARG A 30 9.28 -18.11 -14.78
C ARG A 30 10.49 -19.01 -14.58
N GLU A 31 11.71 -18.50 -14.75
CA GLU A 31 12.93 -19.30 -14.56
C GLU A 31 13.28 -19.52 -13.08
N LYS A 32 12.70 -18.73 -12.16
CA LYS A 32 12.97 -18.83 -10.72
C LYS A 32 12.00 -19.75 -10.00
N SER A 33 10.88 -20.15 -10.63
CA SER A 33 9.85 -21.02 -10.04
C SER A 33 9.23 -22.00 -11.05
N PRO A 34 9.76 -23.24 -11.16
CA PRO A 34 9.18 -24.25 -12.05
C PRO A 34 7.81 -24.75 -11.59
N ASN A 35 7.48 -24.60 -10.31
CA ASN A 35 6.19 -24.97 -9.75
C ASN A 35 5.36 -23.72 -9.47
N HIS A 36 4.06 -23.79 -9.79
CA HIS A 36 3.02 -22.77 -9.52
C HIS A 36 2.78 -22.50 -8.02
N GLN A 37 3.79 -22.73 -7.17
CA GLN A 37 3.78 -22.47 -5.74
C GLN A 37 5.05 -21.72 -5.39
N VAL A 38 4.83 -20.58 -4.71
CA VAL A 38 5.72 -19.86 -3.82
C VAL A 38 7.21 -20.05 -4.14
N THR A 39 7.78 -19.07 -4.84
CA THR A 39 9.21 -18.86 -4.83
C THR A 39 9.55 -17.58 -4.12
N THR A 40 10.37 -17.80 -3.09
CA THR A 40 11.28 -16.83 -2.52
C THR A 40 12.02 -16.12 -3.65
N ALA A 41 12.03 -14.78 -3.60
CA ALA A 41 12.94 -14.01 -4.44
C ALA A 41 14.38 -14.49 -4.18
N PRO A 42 15.27 -14.45 -5.18
CA PRO A 42 16.63 -14.94 -5.03
C PRO A 42 17.43 -13.94 -4.21
N GLY A 43 17.72 -14.34 -2.98
CA GLY A 43 18.52 -13.56 -2.05
C GLY A 43 18.12 -13.91 -0.62
N ASN A 44 18.70 -14.99 -0.09
CA ASN A 44 18.77 -15.32 1.33
C ASN A 44 17.50 -14.96 2.14
N SER A 45 16.46 -15.77 2.03
CA SER A 45 15.27 -15.59 2.85
C SER A 45 14.72 -16.95 3.25
N ASP A 46 14.74 -17.18 4.55
CA ASP A 46 14.01 -18.24 5.25
C ASP A 46 12.66 -18.50 4.54
N PRO A 47 12.43 -19.69 3.94
CA PRO A 47 11.30 -19.95 3.03
C PRO A 47 9.91 -19.63 3.59
N GLY A 48 9.77 -19.50 4.92
CA GLY A 48 8.52 -19.13 5.57
C GLY A 48 8.18 -17.64 5.56
N LYS A 49 9.15 -16.73 5.35
CA LYS A 49 8.98 -15.28 5.60
C LYS A 49 8.65 -14.44 4.36
N MET A 50 8.76 -15.01 3.16
CA MET A 50 8.36 -14.35 1.92
C MET A 50 7.28 -15.16 1.21
N LYS A 51 6.14 -14.53 0.91
CA LYS A 51 5.03 -15.15 0.18
C LYS A 51 4.69 -14.30 -1.04
N THR A 52 4.49 -14.94 -2.18
CA THR A 52 4.04 -14.28 -3.41
C THR A 52 2.68 -14.80 -3.79
N ILE A 53 1.71 -13.89 -3.96
CA ILE A 53 0.35 -14.18 -4.41
C ILE A 53 0.24 -13.71 -5.86
N ILE A 54 0.03 -14.66 -6.77
CA ILE A 54 -0.24 -14.37 -8.16
C ILE A 54 -1.76 -14.20 -8.33
N VAL A 55 -2.17 -13.16 -9.04
CA VAL A 55 -3.58 -12.86 -9.34
C VAL A 55 -3.80 -12.67 -10.84
N ASP A 56 -5.03 -12.71 -11.31
CA ASP A 56 -5.30 -12.73 -12.75
C ASP A 56 -5.21 -11.33 -13.38
N SER A 57 -5.39 -10.27 -12.58
CA SER A 57 -5.46 -8.90 -13.08
C SER A 57 -4.87 -7.84 -12.13
N MET A 58 -4.59 -6.65 -12.67
CA MET A 58 -4.19 -5.48 -11.86
C MET A 58 -5.27 -5.06 -10.85
N HIS A 59 -6.55 -5.20 -11.22
CA HIS A 59 -7.67 -4.87 -10.32
C HIS A 59 -7.71 -5.83 -9.13
N GLU A 60 -7.58 -7.14 -9.38
CA GLU A 60 -7.48 -8.12 -8.29
C GLU A 60 -6.25 -7.89 -7.42
N ARG A 61 -5.12 -7.48 -8.01
CA ARG A 61 -3.92 -7.13 -7.25
C ARG A 61 -4.22 -6.03 -6.24
N LYS A 62 -4.82 -4.92 -6.68
CA LYS A 62 -5.13 -3.77 -5.82
C LYS A 62 -6.16 -4.12 -4.75
N VAL A 63 -7.22 -4.86 -5.12
CA VAL A 63 -8.22 -5.37 -4.16
C VAL A 63 -7.57 -6.29 -3.11
N LYS A 64 -6.71 -7.22 -3.52
CA LYS A 64 -6.04 -8.14 -2.61
C LYS A 64 -5.07 -7.40 -1.68
N MET A 65 -4.31 -6.44 -2.20
CA MET A 65 -3.44 -5.57 -1.41
C MET A 65 -4.25 -4.83 -0.35
N ALA A 66 -5.32 -4.15 -0.76
CA ALA A 66 -6.17 -3.42 0.18
C ALA A 66 -6.83 -4.31 1.23
N ASN A 67 -7.22 -5.55 0.88
CA ASN A 67 -7.80 -6.50 1.81
C ASN A 67 -6.82 -6.98 2.90
N LEU A 68 -5.54 -7.18 2.54
CA LEU A 68 -4.52 -7.64 3.47
C LEU A 68 -3.88 -6.49 4.28
N SER A 69 -3.99 -5.25 3.82
CA SER A 69 -3.42 -4.08 4.48
C SER A 69 -4.25 -3.58 5.66
N SER A 70 -3.58 -3.08 6.69
CA SER A 70 -4.19 -2.24 7.75
C SER A 70 -4.03 -0.74 7.49
N GLY A 71 -3.19 -0.38 6.53
CA GLY A 71 -2.89 0.99 6.11
C GLY A 71 -2.04 0.97 4.85
N PHE A 72 -1.87 2.12 4.24
CA PHE A 72 -1.12 2.29 2.99
C PHE A 72 0.00 3.30 3.22
N ILE A 73 1.22 2.96 2.78
CA ILE A 73 2.37 3.86 2.81
C ILE A 73 2.92 3.98 1.39
N GLY A 74 2.89 5.20 0.84
CA GLY A 74 3.51 5.56 -0.42
C GLY A 74 4.89 6.17 -0.19
N LEU A 75 5.89 5.62 -0.89
CA LEU A 75 7.23 6.18 -1.01
C LEU A 75 7.36 6.96 -2.32
N PRO A 76 8.37 7.85 -2.49
CA PRO A 76 8.63 8.49 -3.77
C PRO A 76 8.65 7.49 -4.93
N GLY A 77 7.94 7.83 -6.00
CA GLY A 77 7.67 6.91 -7.10
C GLY A 77 7.06 7.61 -8.31
N GLY A 78 6.79 6.83 -9.36
CA GLY A 78 6.22 7.33 -10.61
C GLY A 78 4.70 7.12 -10.70
N PHE A 79 4.20 7.04 -11.93
CA PHE A 79 2.76 6.89 -12.22
C PHE A 79 2.08 5.74 -11.47
N GLY A 80 2.75 4.59 -11.32
CA GLY A 80 2.19 3.46 -10.58
C GLY A 80 1.89 3.81 -9.12
N THR A 81 2.78 4.52 -8.45
CA THR A 81 2.56 4.96 -7.07
C THR A 81 1.42 5.98 -6.98
N TYR A 82 1.37 6.95 -7.89
CA TYR A 82 0.26 7.91 -7.93
C TYR A 82 -1.08 7.22 -8.15
N GLU A 83 -1.16 6.29 -9.10
CA GLU A 83 -2.37 5.53 -9.39
C GLU A 83 -2.87 4.74 -8.18
N GLU A 84 -1.99 3.98 -7.53
CA GLU A 84 -2.35 3.18 -6.35
C GLU A 84 -2.78 4.06 -5.17
N VAL A 85 -2.10 5.19 -4.94
CA VAL A 85 -2.42 6.14 -3.85
C VAL A 85 -3.77 6.82 -4.08
N PHE A 86 -4.04 7.33 -5.29
CA PHE A 86 -5.31 7.97 -5.58
C PHE A 86 -6.48 6.99 -5.54
N GLU A 87 -6.27 5.73 -5.94
CA GLU A 87 -7.29 4.70 -5.85
C GLU A 87 -7.70 4.46 -4.38
N VAL A 88 -6.76 4.19 -3.48
CA VAL A 88 -7.08 3.93 -2.07
C VAL A 88 -7.60 5.19 -1.37
N THR A 89 -7.16 6.39 -1.78
CA THR A 89 -7.72 7.65 -1.27
C THR A 89 -9.18 7.81 -1.69
N THR A 90 -9.49 7.51 -2.95
CA THR A 90 -10.86 7.55 -3.47
C THR A 90 -11.73 6.52 -2.77
N TRP A 91 -11.19 5.34 -2.46
CA TRP A 91 -11.90 4.32 -1.70
C TRP A 91 -12.21 4.76 -0.26
N SER A 92 -11.30 5.49 0.40
CA SER A 92 -11.61 6.15 1.68
C SER A 92 -12.74 7.18 1.53
N GLN A 93 -12.70 8.03 0.50
CA GLN A 93 -13.77 9.01 0.23
C GLN A 93 -15.14 8.35 0.01
N LEU A 94 -15.17 7.22 -0.69
CA LEU A 94 -16.38 6.43 -0.94
C LEU A 94 -16.76 5.52 0.24
N LYS A 95 -16.03 5.61 1.36
CA LYS A 95 -16.21 4.76 2.56
C LYS A 95 -16.11 3.27 2.27
N ILE A 96 -15.37 2.89 1.24
CA ILE A 96 -15.10 1.49 0.89
C ILE A 96 -14.14 0.87 1.92
N HIS A 97 -13.21 1.66 2.46
CA HIS A 97 -12.44 1.28 3.64
C HIS A 97 -12.22 2.49 4.54
N ASN A 98 -11.75 2.21 5.76
CA ASN A 98 -11.37 3.22 6.74
C ASN A 98 -9.97 2.85 7.23
N LYS A 99 -8.95 3.19 6.43
CA LYS A 99 -7.54 2.84 6.66
C LYS A 99 -6.68 4.06 6.33
N PRO A 100 -5.60 4.33 7.08
CA PRO A 100 -4.74 5.48 6.82
C PRO A 100 -4.02 5.33 5.48
N VAL A 101 -3.93 6.43 4.73
CA VAL A 101 -3.08 6.56 3.55
C VAL A 101 -2.00 7.58 3.87
N VAL A 102 -0.76 7.12 3.94
CA VAL A 102 0.41 7.91 4.35
C VAL A 102 1.36 8.04 3.18
N LEU A 103 1.86 9.24 2.91
CA LEU A 103 2.92 9.50 1.95
C LEU A 103 4.15 10.04 2.68
N LEU A 104 5.30 9.39 2.48
CA LEU A 104 6.57 9.87 3.02
C LEU A 104 7.12 10.94 2.08
N ASN A 105 7.01 12.21 2.50
CA ASN A 105 7.42 13.38 1.74
C ASN A 105 8.93 13.62 1.81
N VAL A 106 9.68 12.59 1.40
CA VAL A 106 11.14 12.57 1.36
C VAL A 106 11.63 13.75 0.53
N LEU A 107 12.42 14.64 1.15
CA LEU A 107 13.00 15.81 0.49
C LEU A 107 11.96 16.64 -0.29
N SER A 108 10.75 16.77 0.27
CA SER A 108 9.64 17.53 -0.33
C SER A 108 9.13 16.98 -1.68
N PHE A 109 9.39 15.70 -1.98
CA PHE A 109 9.01 15.07 -3.25
C PHE A 109 7.51 15.18 -3.60
N PHE A 110 6.64 15.06 -2.61
CA PHE A 110 5.18 15.12 -2.74
C PHE A 110 4.59 16.52 -2.50
N ASP A 111 5.38 17.58 -2.33
CA ASP A 111 4.85 18.94 -2.24
C ASP A 111 3.97 19.34 -3.44
N PRO A 112 4.33 19.03 -4.70
CA PRO A 112 3.46 19.29 -5.83
C PRO A 112 2.12 18.55 -5.74
N LEU A 113 2.13 17.32 -5.20
CA LEU A 113 0.92 16.53 -5.01
C LEU A 113 0.06 17.11 -3.88
N ARG A 114 0.67 17.53 -2.77
CA ARG A 114 0.00 18.26 -1.69
C ARG A 114 -0.67 19.52 -2.23
N GLN A 115 0.03 20.30 -3.04
CA GLN A 115 -0.51 21.50 -3.68
C GLN A 115 -1.66 21.16 -4.65
N LEU A 116 -1.58 20.05 -5.38
CA LEU A 116 -2.69 19.60 -6.24
C LEU A 116 -3.96 19.34 -5.42
N VAL A 117 -3.85 18.71 -4.25
CA VAL A 117 -4.98 18.47 -3.34
C VAL A 117 -5.54 19.80 -2.83
N GLU A 118 -4.68 20.71 -2.38
CA GLU A 118 -5.08 22.04 -1.92
C GLU A 118 -5.81 22.84 -3.01
N ASN A 119 -5.30 22.81 -4.24
CA ASN A 119 -5.94 23.45 -5.38
C ASN A 119 -7.33 22.84 -5.64
N GLY A 120 -7.43 21.52 -5.65
CA GLY A 120 -8.71 20.82 -5.80
C GLY A 120 -9.73 21.20 -4.73
N ILE A 121 -9.28 21.46 -3.50
CA ILE A 121 -10.15 21.96 -2.42
C ILE A 121 -10.58 23.40 -2.71
N SER A 122 -9.62 24.28 -3.05
CA SER A 122 -9.90 25.71 -3.30
C SER A 122 -10.87 25.94 -4.46
N GLU A 123 -10.78 25.09 -5.50
CA GLU A 123 -11.64 25.14 -6.68
C GLU A 123 -12.94 24.34 -6.50
N GLY A 124 -13.16 23.72 -5.33
CA GLY A 124 -14.41 23.01 -5.01
C GLY A 124 -14.54 21.60 -5.59
N TYR A 125 -13.48 21.03 -6.18
CA TYR A 125 -13.46 19.66 -6.69
C TYR A 125 -13.25 18.59 -5.60
N ILE A 126 -12.60 18.97 -4.50
CA ILE A 126 -12.37 18.11 -3.32
C ILE A 126 -13.10 18.72 -2.13
N ASN A 127 -13.94 17.92 -1.46
CA ASN A 127 -14.59 18.36 -0.23
C ASN A 127 -13.51 18.67 0.84
N PRO A 128 -13.51 19.84 1.51
CA PRO A 128 -12.54 20.16 2.56
C PRO A 128 -12.42 19.10 3.66
N ALA A 129 -13.49 18.36 3.97
CA ALA A 129 -13.47 17.26 4.92
C ALA A 129 -12.52 16.11 4.50
N ASN A 130 -12.26 15.98 3.20
CA ASN A 130 -11.39 14.95 2.63
C ASN A 130 -9.91 15.37 2.55
N ARG A 131 -9.56 16.59 3.00
CA ARG A 131 -8.19 17.11 2.98
C ARG A 131 -7.18 16.13 3.61
N ASN A 132 -7.58 15.52 4.72
CA ASN A 132 -6.72 14.66 5.52
C ASN A 132 -6.87 13.16 5.18
N LEU A 133 -7.49 12.82 4.04
CA LEU A 133 -7.52 11.42 3.57
C LEU A 133 -6.12 10.94 3.18
N ILE A 134 -5.24 11.84 2.75
CA ILE A 134 -3.82 11.61 2.55
C ILE A 134 -3.05 12.33 3.64
N ILE A 135 -2.24 11.59 4.40
CA ILE A 135 -1.36 12.13 5.43
C ILE A 135 0.03 12.25 4.82
N PHE A 136 0.57 13.46 4.75
CA PHE A 136 1.94 13.69 4.32
C PHE A 136 2.85 13.73 5.55
N VAL A 137 3.90 12.91 5.54
CA VAL A 137 4.93 12.89 6.58
C VAL A 137 6.17 13.58 6.05
N ASP A 138 6.44 14.76 6.57
CA ASP A 138 7.64 15.51 6.23
C ASP A 138 8.86 14.95 6.95
N GLY A 139 10.00 15.00 6.27
CA GLY A 139 11.29 14.61 6.81
C GLY A 139 12.16 15.82 7.13
N PRO A 140 13.39 15.57 7.62
CA PRO A 140 14.32 16.64 7.90
C PRO A 140 14.93 17.18 6.60
N SER A 141 15.85 18.13 6.75
CA SER A 141 16.67 18.66 5.67
C SER A 141 17.48 17.55 4.97
N GLN A 142 18.02 17.86 3.79
CA GLN A 142 18.80 16.90 3.00
C GLN A 142 20.01 16.33 3.78
N ASP A 143 20.67 17.16 4.58
CA ASP A 143 21.87 16.78 5.33
C ASP A 143 21.59 15.77 6.46
N GLU A 144 20.34 15.69 6.92
CA GLU A 144 19.91 14.84 8.03
C GLU A 144 19.02 13.67 7.57
N HIS A 145 18.71 13.61 6.27
CA HIS A 145 17.75 12.67 5.71
C HIS A 145 18.19 11.20 5.86
N GLU A 146 19.49 10.91 5.70
CA GLU A 146 20.01 9.54 5.68
C GLU A 146 19.86 8.80 7.02
N THR A 147 19.86 9.52 8.13
CA THR A 147 19.74 8.97 9.48
C THR A 147 18.34 9.10 10.07
N PHE A 148 17.42 9.71 9.32
CA PHE A 148 16.05 9.89 9.78
C PHE A 148 15.28 8.57 9.81
N ASP A 149 14.66 8.28 10.94
CA ASP A 149 13.82 7.10 11.11
C ASP A 149 12.43 7.30 10.49
N TRP A 150 12.37 7.11 9.18
CA TRP A 150 11.14 7.11 8.40
C TRP A 150 10.13 6.06 8.85
N GLY A 151 10.60 4.94 9.42
CA GLY A 151 9.73 3.87 9.91
C GLY A 151 8.91 4.33 11.11
N THR A 152 9.59 4.90 12.11
CA THR A 152 8.92 5.48 13.28
C THR A 152 7.99 6.63 12.89
N ALA A 153 8.44 7.55 12.01
CA ALA A 153 7.61 8.66 11.54
C ALA A 153 6.32 8.19 10.83
N ALA A 154 6.42 7.15 10.00
CA ALA A 154 5.25 6.55 9.35
C ALA A 154 4.30 5.89 10.36
N LEU A 155 4.83 5.15 11.33
CA LEU A 155 4.02 4.50 12.37
C LEU A 155 3.31 5.52 13.26
N ASP A 156 3.95 6.63 13.60
CA ASP A 156 3.33 7.67 14.40
C ASP A 156 2.21 8.38 13.64
N ALA A 157 2.38 8.63 12.34
CA ALA A 157 1.30 9.13 11.49
C ALA A 157 0.10 8.16 11.46
N ILE A 158 0.35 6.85 11.38
CA ILE A 158 -0.70 5.82 11.43
C ILE A 158 -1.41 5.81 12.79
N LYS A 159 -0.69 5.92 13.91
CA LYS A 159 -1.28 5.93 15.27
C LYS A 159 -2.12 7.17 15.52
N GLN A 160 -1.71 8.32 14.98
CA GLN A 160 -2.42 9.59 15.14
C GLN A 160 -3.64 9.69 14.25
N TRP A 161 -3.68 8.92 13.15
CA TRP A 161 -4.84 8.85 12.29
C TRP A 161 -6.06 8.32 13.05
N LYS A 162 -7.12 9.12 13.05
CA LYS A 162 -8.40 8.74 13.62
C LYS A 162 -9.35 8.39 12.49
N ALA A 163 -9.75 7.12 12.47
CA ALA A 163 -10.86 6.65 11.68
C ALA A 163 -12.08 7.57 11.90
N ASP A 164 -12.70 8.04 10.83
CA ASP A 164 -14.02 8.66 10.95
C ASP A 164 -14.96 7.59 11.51
N ASN A 165 -15.77 7.91 12.52
CA ASN A 165 -16.57 6.94 13.30
C ASN A 165 -17.71 6.28 12.48
N THR A 166 -17.75 6.50 11.17
CA THR A 166 -18.63 5.76 10.27
C THR A 166 -17.98 4.44 9.86
N GLU A 167 -18.68 3.33 10.13
CA GLU A 167 -18.31 2.02 9.59
C GLU A 167 -18.15 2.09 8.07
N ALA A 168 -17.13 1.40 7.54
CA ALA A 168 -16.95 1.28 6.10
C ALA A 168 -18.23 0.68 5.48
N LEU A 169 -18.76 1.32 4.46
CA LEU A 169 -19.99 0.90 3.78
C LEU A 169 -19.84 -0.46 3.08
N PHE A 170 -18.60 -0.85 2.78
CA PHE A 170 -18.30 -2.11 2.10
C PHE A 170 -17.67 -3.13 3.04
N ASN A 171 -18.36 -4.27 3.18
CA ASN A 171 -17.78 -5.46 3.78
C ASN A 171 -17.11 -6.31 2.69
N TRP A 172 -15.80 -6.18 2.57
CA TRP A 172 -14.98 -6.92 1.61
C TRP A 172 -15.02 -8.44 1.74
N LYS A 173 -15.51 -8.94 2.88
CA LYS A 173 -15.69 -10.37 3.10
C LYS A 173 -17.02 -10.87 2.55
N LEU A 174 -17.97 -10.01 2.20
CA LEU A 174 -19.29 -10.41 1.72
C LEU A 174 -19.40 -10.22 0.21
N ARG A 175 -19.79 -11.28 -0.47
CA ARG A 175 -20.23 -11.22 -1.86
C ARG A 175 -21.65 -10.68 -1.95
N LYS A 176 -22.04 -10.25 -3.16
CA LYS A 176 -23.39 -9.74 -3.47
C LYS A 176 -24.51 -10.73 -3.13
N ASP A 177 -24.21 -12.03 -3.13
CA ASP A 177 -25.12 -13.12 -2.75
C ASP A 177 -25.13 -13.41 -1.23
N GLY A 178 -24.44 -12.60 -0.42
CA GLY A 178 -24.34 -12.77 1.02
C GLY A 178 -23.33 -13.83 1.46
N THR A 179 -22.63 -14.49 0.53
CA THR A 179 -21.62 -15.50 0.88
C THR A 179 -20.31 -14.85 1.31
N SER A 180 -19.66 -15.42 2.33
CA SER A 180 -18.35 -14.95 2.76
C SER A 180 -17.27 -15.41 1.78
N THR A 181 -16.36 -14.52 1.35
CA THR A 181 -15.10 -14.95 0.73
C THR A 181 -14.32 -15.67 1.81
N GLY A 182 -14.35 -17.01 1.78
CA GLY A 182 -13.95 -17.88 2.87
C GLY A 182 -12.71 -17.41 3.62
N THR A 183 -12.76 -17.52 4.96
CA THR A 183 -11.59 -17.46 5.82
C THR A 183 -10.53 -18.38 5.23
N LEU A 184 -9.38 -17.83 4.85
CA LEU A 184 -8.17 -18.65 4.73
C LEU A 184 -8.02 -19.30 6.12
N LYS A 185 -8.33 -20.60 6.19
CA LYS A 185 -8.02 -21.39 7.38
C LYS A 185 -6.52 -21.24 7.58
N SER A 186 -6.14 -20.76 8.76
CA SER A 186 -4.76 -20.91 9.22
C SER A 186 -4.47 -22.40 9.26
N THR A 187 -3.67 -22.87 8.31
CA THR A 187 -2.87 -24.08 8.42
C THR A 187 -1.43 -23.64 8.43
#